data_AF-A0A3D3ZHE3-F1
#
_entry.id   AF-A0A3D3ZHE3-F1
#
_cell.length_a   1.000
_cell.length_b   1.000
_cell.length_c   1.000
_cell.angle_alpha   90.00
_cell.angle_beta   90.00
_cell.angle_gamma   90.00
#
_symmetry.space_group_name_H-M   'P 1'
#
loop_
_entity.id
_entity.type
_entity.pdbx_description
1 polymer ?
#
loop_
_entity_poly.entity_id
_entity_poly.type
_entity_poly.pdbx_seq_one_letter_code
_entity_poly.pdbx_strand_id
1 'polypeptide(L)'
;AKGLDKADHLGPSSLDFGTIYHSKGDIAEDFLYGAGIPDIFIDYIRSQGKAPFDYYSCFLSYASEDQSFVERLHGDLEAEGVRCWLAPVDLKPGDRFPQQIEDAIRHHDKLILVLSKNSLQSGWVEHEVNLAREREHKGKDILCPICLDNVYLSSRSDWVTYLQHTRDIGDFKYWEYSNHYNTAFKLLLEGLEKDDL
;
A
#
# COMPACT_ATOMS: atom_id res chain seq x y z
N ALA A 1 -0.11 14.83 -24.67
CA ALA A 1 -0.16 14.22 -26.03
C ALA A 1 -1.22 14.94 -26.89
N LYS A 2 -1.17 14.92 -28.24
CA LYS A 2 -2.14 15.66 -29.09
C LYS A 2 -3.19 14.72 -29.71
N GLY A 3 -4.48 15.04 -29.59
CA GLY A 3 -5.58 14.37 -30.29
C GLY A 3 -6.19 13.15 -29.59
N LEU A 4 -5.85 12.91 -28.32
CA LEU A 4 -6.41 11.80 -27.51
C LEU A 4 -7.90 12.00 -27.18
N ASP A 5 -8.36 13.24 -27.13
CA ASP A 5 -9.76 13.65 -26.98
C ASP A 5 -10.68 13.14 -28.11
N LYS A 6 -10.11 12.67 -29.21
CA LYS A 6 -10.84 12.16 -30.39
C LYS A 6 -10.71 10.66 -30.57
N ALA A 7 -10.15 9.96 -29.59
CA ALA A 7 -10.03 8.51 -29.64
C ALA A 7 -11.41 7.86 -29.45
N ASP A 8 -11.77 6.93 -30.33
CA ASP A 8 -12.96 6.11 -30.17
C ASP A 8 -12.64 4.90 -29.29
N HIS A 9 -13.35 4.77 -28.17
CA HIS A 9 -13.18 3.69 -27.22
C HIS A 9 -14.31 2.67 -27.36
N LEU A 10 -13.96 1.43 -27.70
CA LEU A 10 -14.93 0.31 -27.79
C LEU A 10 -15.01 -0.50 -26.48
N GLY A 11 -14.20 -0.12 -25.48
CA GLY A 11 -14.08 -0.76 -24.18
C GLY A 11 -12.80 -0.32 -23.44
N PRO A 12 -12.58 -0.79 -22.21
CA PRO A 12 -11.40 -0.46 -21.43
C PRO A 12 -10.10 -0.83 -22.15
N SER A 13 -9.07 0.00 -21.99
CA SER A 13 -7.77 -0.11 -22.67
C SER A 13 -6.63 -0.01 -21.66
N SER A 14 -5.55 -0.76 -21.87
CA SER A 14 -4.39 -0.70 -20.98
C SER A 14 -3.56 0.57 -21.22
N LEU A 15 -3.34 1.34 -20.16
CA LEU A 15 -2.38 2.43 -20.10
C LEU A 15 -1.18 2.00 -19.27
N ASP A 16 0.02 2.08 -19.83
CA ASP A 16 1.24 1.79 -19.09
C ASP A 16 1.80 3.02 -18.35
N PHE A 17 2.66 2.75 -17.38
CA PHE A 17 3.30 3.81 -16.60
C PHE A 17 4.23 4.70 -17.44
N GLY A 18 4.84 4.16 -18.50
CA GLY A 18 5.70 4.92 -19.40
C GLY A 18 4.93 6.03 -20.12
N THR A 19 3.68 5.77 -20.50
CA THR A 19 2.78 6.71 -21.16
C THR A 19 2.42 7.88 -20.24
N ILE A 20 2.11 7.61 -18.97
CA ILE A 20 1.83 8.64 -17.96
C ILE A 20 3.09 9.48 -17.70
N TYR A 21 4.25 8.84 -17.60
CA TYR A 21 5.52 9.52 -17.33
C TYR A 21 5.97 10.44 -18.47
N HIS A 22 6.00 9.94 -19.71
CA HIS A 22 6.44 10.73 -20.85
C HIS A 22 5.47 11.84 -21.22
N SER A 23 4.20 11.70 -20.86
CA SER A 23 3.21 12.78 -20.97
C SER A 23 3.25 13.77 -19.81
N LYS A 24 3.98 13.48 -18.72
CA LYS A 24 3.99 14.30 -17.48
C LYS A 24 2.59 14.55 -16.93
N GLY A 25 1.71 13.55 -17.03
CA GLY A 25 0.31 13.70 -16.64
C GLY A 25 -0.55 14.53 -17.60
N ASP A 26 0.01 15.05 -18.70
CA ASP A 26 -0.71 15.81 -19.74
C ASP A 26 -1.41 14.86 -20.72
N ILE A 27 -2.42 14.16 -20.20
CA ILE A 27 -3.32 13.25 -20.91
C ILE A 27 -4.75 13.79 -20.76
N ALA A 28 -5.51 13.80 -21.86
CA ALA A 28 -6.90 14.25 -21.84
C ALA A 28 -7.75 13.33 -20.94
N GLU A 29 -8.59 13.91 -20.09
CA GLU A 29 -9.46 13.15 -19.17
C GLU A 29 -10.44 12.24 -19.91
N ASP A 30 -11.06 12.72 -20.98
CA ASP A 30 -11.99 11.93 -21.81
C ASP A 30 -11.34 10.64 -22.32
N PHE A 31 -10.04 10.70 -22.63
CA PHE A 31 -9.26 9.53 -23.03
C PHE A 31 -9.00 8.58 -21.86
N LEU A 32 -8.69 9.10 -20.68
CA LEU A 32 -8.49 8.28 -19.46
C LEU A 32 -9.80 7.58 -19.08
N TYR A 33 -10.92 8.29 -19.11
CA TYR A 33 -12.25 7.74 -18.91
C TYR A 33 -12.59 6.67 -19.95
N GLY A 34 -12.36 6.96 -21.23
CA GLY A 34 -12.58 6.02 -22.31
C GLY A 34 -11.69 4.77 -22.21
N ALA A 35 -10.49 4.91 -21.65
CA ALA A 35 -9.61 3.79 -21.34
C ALA A 35 -10.07 2.97 -20.11
N GLY A 36 -11.10 3.43 -19.39
CA GLY A 36 -11.65 2.76 -18.21
C GLY A 36 -10.91 3.07 -16.92
N ILE A 37 -10.19 4.20 -16.87
CA ILE A 37 -9.47 4.65 -15.67
C ILE A 37 -10.47 5.31 -14.70
N PRO A 38 -10.60 4.82 -13.45
CA PRO A 38 -11.49 5.42 -12.45
C PRO A 38 -11.06 6.83 -12.02
N ASP A 39 -12.00 7.67 -11.57
CA ASP A 39 -11.78 9.07 -11.15
C ASP A 39 -10.57 9.25 -10.24
N ILE A 40 -10.43 8.39 -9.23
CA ILE A 40 -9.34 8.41 -8.25
C ILE A 40 -7.95 8.33 -8.90
N PHE A 41 -7.83 7.65 -10.03
CA PHE A 41 -6.58 7.52 -10.77
C PHE A 41 -6.33 8.70 -11.72
N ILE A 42 -7.37 9.41 -12.15
CA ILE A 42 -7.25 10.59 -13.02
C ILE A 42 -6.68 11.77 -12.23
N ASP A 43 -7.17 12.00 -11.02
CA ASP A 43 -6.63 13.03 -10.10
C ASP A 43 -5.15 12.77 -9.78
N TYR A 44 -4.79 11.50 -9.64
CA TYR A 44 -3.41 11.05 -9.46
C TYR A 44 -2.52 11.27 -10.71
N ILE A 45 -3.02 11.01 -11.91
CA ILE A 45 -2.27 11.25 -13.17
C ILE A 45 -1.93 12.75 -13.31
N ARG A 46 -2.77 13.65 -12.79
CA ARG A 46 -2.57 15.11 -12.85
C ARG A 46 -1.61 15.68 -11.81
N SER A 47 -1.44 15.03 -10.66
CA SER A 47 -0.65 15.58 -9.54
C SER A 47 0.88 15.53 -9.75
N GLN A 48 1.33 15.01 -10.89
CA GLN A 48 2.71 14.65 -11.19
C GLN A 48 3.60 15.84 -11.62
N GLY A 49 3.94 16.68 -10.65
CA GLY A 49 5.11 17.57 -10.68
C GLY A 49 6.28 17.10 -9.79
N LYS A 50 6.05 16.11 -8.91
CA LYS A 50 7.07 15.40 -8.12
C LYS A 50 7.13 13.95 -8.60
N ALA A 51 8.32 13.45 -8.88
CA ALA A 51 8.50 12.18 -9.55
C ALA A 51 8.35 11.01 -8.55
N PRO A 52 7.46 10.02 -8.77
CA PRO A 52 7.19 8.88 -7.87
C PRO A 52 8.26 7.78 -7.98
N PHE A 53 9.50 8.16 -8.30
CA PHE A 53 10.58 7.22 -8.57
C PHE A 53 11.45 6.92 -7.35
N ASP A 54 11.32 7.70 -6.27
CA ASP A 54 12.19 7.59 -5.09
C ASP A 54 11.69 6.53 -4.07
N TYR A 55 10.39 6.19 -4.10
CA TYR A 55 9.77 5.24 -3.16
C TYR A 55 9.07 4.06 -3.85
N TYR A 56 9.02 2.91 -3.18
CA TYR A 56 8.13 1.81 -3.57
C TYR A 56 6.66 2.23 -3.41
N SER A 57 5.77 1.74 -4.27
CA SER A 57 4.34 1.78 -3.98
C SER A 57 4.04 0.88 -2.79
N CYS A 58 2.99 1.17 -2.02
CA CYS A 58 2.60 0.34 -0.89
C CYS A 58 1.08 0.14 -0.71
N PHE A 59 0.73 -0.96 -0.07
CA PHE A 59 -0.64 -1.25 0.36
C PHE A 59 -0.71 -1.20 1.88
N LEU A 60 -1.71 -0.49 2.42
CA LEU A 60 -2.03 -0.47 3.84
C LEU A 60 -3.10 -1.52 4.14
N SER A 61 -2.69 -2.56 4.84
CA SER A 61 -3.52 -3.68 5.31
C SER A 61 -3.86 -3.46 6.78
N TYR A 62 -5.14 -3.32 7.11
CA TYR A 62 -5.60 -2.90 8.44
C TYR A 62 -7.01 -3.38 8.78
N ALA A 63 -7.31 -3.52 10.07
CA ALA A 63 -8.67 -3.74 10.55
C ALA A 63 -9.48 -2.45 10.49
N SER A 64 -10.76 -2.51 10.12
CA SER A 64 -11.62 -1.32 9.97
C SER A 64 -11.69 -0.45 11.22
N GLU A 65 -11.51 -1.02 12.41
CA GLU A 65 -11.43 -0.30 13.68
C GLU A 65 -10.20 0.62 13.78
N ASP A 66 -9.17 0.39 12.97
CA ASP A 66 -7.92 1.16 12.95
C ASP A 66 -7.94 2.28 11.87
N GLN A 67 -9.10 2.51 11.23
CA GLN A 67 -9.29 3.49 10.14
C GLN A 67 -8.71 4.87 10.46
N SER A 68 -8.93 5.41 11.65
CA SER A 68 -8.49 6.77 12.00
C SER A 68 -6.96 6.94 11.98
N PHE A 69 -6.23 5.90 12.36
CA PHE A 69 -4.78 5.88 12.24
C PHE A 69 -4.36 5.80 10.76
N VAL A 70 -5.02 4.93 10.01
CA VAL A 70 -4.68 4.63 8.63
C VAL A 70 -4.94 5.79 7.69
N GLU A 71 -6.03 6.54 7.87
CA GLU A 71 -6.31 7.75 7.09
C GLU A 71 -5.22 8.80 7.29
N ARG A 72 -4.73 8.95 8.52
CA ARG A 72 -3.62 9.87 8.80
C ARG A 72 -2.33 9.39 8.13
N LEU A 73 -1.99 8.12 8.29
CA LEU A 73 -0.79 7.55 7.70
C LEU A 73 -0.80 7.65 6.17
N HIS A 74 -1.94 7.35 5.56
CA HIS A 74 -2.15 7.45 4.12
C HIS A 74 -1.96 8.87 3.62
N GLY A 75 -2.59 9.86 4.24
CA GLY A 75 -2.43 11.26 3.87
C GLY A 75 -0.98 11.77 3.99
N ASP A 76 -0.26 11.34 5.04
CA ASP A 76 1.15 11.72 5.22
C ASP A 76 2.07 11.01 4.21
N LEU A 77 1.82 9.73 3.89
CA LEU A 77 2.53 9.00 2.84
C LEU A 77 2.35 9.67 1.47
N GLU A 78 1.12 10.09 1.14
CA GLU A 78 0.83 10.80 -0.11
C GLU A 78 1.50 12.17 -0.16
N ALA A 79 1.56 12.89 0.95
CA ALA A 79 2.24 14.18 1.05
C ALA A 79 3.76 14.08 0.78
N GLU A 80 4.37 12.95 1.16
CA GLU A 80 5.76 12.61 0.87
C GLU A 80 5.96 11.98 -0.53
N GLY A 81 4.88 11.77 -1.29
CA GLY A 81 4.93 11.24 -2.65
C GLY A 81 5.02 9.71 -2.73
N VAL A 82 4.80 9.01 -1.62
CA VAL A 82 4.66 7.54 -1.61
C VAL A 82 3.29 7.18 -2.16
N ARG A 83 3.26 6.30 -3.17
CA ARG A 83 2.00 5.79 -3.72
C ARG A 83 1.42 4.76 -2.78
N CYS A 84 0.31 5.07 -2.12
CA CYS A 84 -0.30 4.20 -1.13
C CYS A 84 -1.76 3.89 -1.43
N TRP A 85 -2.15 2.61 -1.37
CA TRP A 85 -3.54 2.16 -1.48
C TRP A 85 -4.05 1.60 -0.16
N LEU A 86 -5.30 1.88 0.17
CA LEU A 86 -5.97 1.36 1.35
C LEU A 86 -6.66 0.02 1.04
N ALA A 87 -6.43 -0.97 1.88
CA ALA A 87 -7.10 -2.27 1.85
C ALA A 87 -7.75 -2.54 3.22
N PRO A 88 -8.97 -2.03 3.49
CA PRO A 88 -9.70 -2.35 4.70
C PRO A 88 -10.04 -3.83 4.75
N VAL A 89 -9.70 -4.50 5.86
CA VAL A 89 -9.92 -5.93 6.06
C VAL A 89 -11.22 -6.15 6.84
N ASP A 90 -12.36 -6.04 6.15
CA ASP A 90 -13.70 -6.39 6.67
C ASP A 90 -14.06 -7.87 6.40
N LEU A 91 -13.05 -8.75 6.33
CA LEU A 91 -13.23 -10.12 5.83
C LEU A 91 -13.64 -11.09 6.95
N LYS A 92 -14.79 -11.73 6.77
CA LYS A 92 -15.24 -12.81 7.65
C LYS A 92 -14.46 -14.09 7.33
N PRO A 93 -14.33 -15.02 8.30
CA PRO A 93 -13.79 -16.35 8.03
C PRO A 93 -14.58 -17.02 6.89
N GLY A 94 -13.95 -17.22 5.73
CA GLY A 94 -14.56 -17.85 4.55
C GLY A 94 -14.79 -16.93 3.35
N ASP A 95 -14.59 -15.61 3.48
CA ASP A 95 -14.66 -14.71 2.33
C ASP A 95 -13.45 -14.92 1.41
N ARG A 96 -13.70 -15.00 0.10
CA ARG A 96 -12.62 -15.07 -0.90
C ARG A 96 -11.84 -13.77 -0.89
N PHE A 97 -10.53 -13.86 -1.12
CA PHE A 97 -9.64 -12.72 -1.31
C PHE A 97 -10.32 -11.60 -2.10
N PRO A 98 -10.18 -10.33 -1.68
CA PRO A 98 -10.21 -9.26 -2.65
C PRO A 98 -9.08 -9.59 -3.62
N GLN A 99 -9.44 -10.06 -4.80
CA GLN A 99 -8.54 -10.39 -5.91
C GLN A 99 -7.52 -9.26 -6.17
N GLN A 100 -7.94 -8.04 -5.81
CA GLN A 100 -7.15 -6.81 -5.74
C GLN A 100 -5.89 -6.89 -4.89
N ILE A 101 -5.85 -7.61 -3.76
CA ILE A 101 -4.64 -7.77 -2.91
C ILE A 101 -3.68 -8.79 -3.54
N GLU A 102 -4.21 -9.88 -4.12
CA GLU A 102 -3.39 -10.83 -4.86
C GLU A 102 -2.76 -10.20 -6.12
N ASP A 103 -3.48 -9.31 -6.78
CA ASP A 103 -3.03 -8.57 -7.96
C ASP A 103 -2.12 -7.38 -7.59
N ALA A 104 -2.34 -6.73 -6.45
CA ALA A 104 -1.51 -5.67 -5.87
C ALA A 104 -0.09 -6.13 -5.51
N ILE A 105 0.05 -7.36 -5.02
CA ILE A 105 1.36 -7.94 -4.71
C ILE A 105 2.13 -8.31 -6.00
N ARG A 106 1.63 -7.95 -7.20
CA ARG A 106 2.35 -8.14 -8.46
C ARG A 106 3.28 -6.95 -8.73
N HIS A 107 4.58 -7.26 -8.65
CA HIS A 107 5.70 -6.53 -9.24
C HIS A 107 6.12 -5.21 -8.58
N HIS A 108 6.65 -5.27 -7.34
CA HIS A 108 7.50 -4.25 -6.68
C HIS A 108 6.81 -3.38 -5.62
N ASP A 109 5.60 -3.72 -5.20
CA ASP A 109 4.90 -2.98 -4.15
C ASP A 109 5.18 -3.56 -2.75
N LYS A 110 5.36 -2.69 -1.76
CA LYS A 110 5.51 -3.04 -0.34
C LYS A 110 4.13 -3.23 0.29
N LEU A 111 4.02 -4.12 1.26
CA LEU A 111 2.81 -4.33 2.03
C LEU A 111 3.04 -3.83 3.46
N ILE A 112 2.38 -2.75 3.85
CA ILE A 112 2.39 -2.23 5.21
C ILE A 112 1.25 -2.91 5.98
N LEU A 113 1.63 -3.80 6.90
CA LEU A 113 0.68 -4.56 7.70
C LEU A 113 0.50 -3.91 9.07
N VAL A 114 -0.72 -3.45 9.38
CA VAL A 114 -1.07 -2.82 10.67
C VAL A 114 -1.43 -3.89 11.69
N LEU A 115 -0.53 -4.12 12.64
CA LEU A 115 -0.71 -5.01 13.78
C LEU A 115 -1.39 -4.27 14.93
N SER A 116 -2.59 -4.70 15.27
CA SER A 116 -3.37 -4.23 16.41
C SER A 116 -4.10 -5.42 17.04
N LYS A 117 -4.69 -5.21 18.21
CA LYS A 117 -5.61 -6.15 18.82
C LYS A 117 -6.72 -6.57 17.86
N ASN A 118 -7.19 -5.64 17.03
CA ASN A 118 -8.29 -5.85 16.09
C ASN A 118 -7.82 -6.73 14.91
N SER A 119 -6.65 -6.42 14.34
CA SER A 119 -6.12 -7.19 13.21
C SER A 119 -5.66 -8.59 13.63
N LEU A 120 -5.13 -8.78 14.85
CA LEU A 120 -4.75 -10.10 15.38
C LEU A 120 -5.94 -11.04 15.65
N GLN A 121 -7.14 -10.50 15.85
CA GLN A 121 -8.35 -11.30 16.01
C GLN A 121 -8.96 -11.72 14.66
N SER A 122 -8.52 -11.09 13.57
CA SER A 122 -8.90 -11.46 12.22
C SER A 122 -8.00 -12.58 11.71
N GLY A 123 -8.59 -13.75 11.41
CA GLY A 123 -7.87 -14.88 10.79
C GLY A 123 -7.27 -14.55 9.42
N TRP A 124 -7.57 -13.38 8.88
CA TRP A 124 -7.04 -12.85 7.65
C TRP A 124 -5.54 -12.54 7.72
N VAL A 125 -5.04 -11.98 8.83
CA VAL A 125 -3.65 -11.46 8.89
C VAL A 125 -2.63 -12.60 8.80
N GLU A 126 -2.99 -13.74 9.38
CA GLU A 126 -2.22 -14.98 9.26
C GLU A 126 -2.02 -15.41 7.80
N HIS A 127 -3.07 -15.33 6.99
CA HIS A 127 -2.99 -15.71 5.59
C HIS A 127 -2.03 -14.80 4.82
N GLU A 128 -2.12 -13.49 5.05
CA GLU A 128 -1.32 -12.50 4.35
C GLU A 128 0.18 -12.68 4.59
N VAL A 129 0.54 -12.95 5.84
CA VAL A 129 1.91 -13.24 6.24
C VAL A 129 2.41 -14.54 5.61
N ASN A 130 1.57 -15.58 5.53
CA ASN A 130 1.96 -16.83 4.88
C ASN A 130 2.14 -16.67 3.36
N LEU A 131 1.31 -15.86 2.69
CA LEU A 131 1.47 -15.56 1.27
C LEU A 131 2.75 -14.76 0.98
N ALA A 132 3.06 -13.77 1.82
CA ALA A 132 4.32 -13.03 1.73
C ALA A 132 5.53 -13.96 1.91
N ARG A 133 5.49 -14.87 2.89
CA ARG A 133 6.53 -15.88 3.16
C ARG A 133 6.82 -16.78 1.95
N GLU A 134 5.78 -17.24 1.26
CA GLU A 134 5.95 -18.06 0.06
C GLU A 134 6.62 -17.29 -1.10
N ARG A 135 6.35 -15.98 -1.20
CA ARG A 135 6.83 -15.12 -2.28
C ARG A 135 8.25 -14.59 -2.06
N GLU A 136 8.71 -14.51 -0.82
CA GLU A 136 10.04 -14.02 -0.46
C GLU A 136 11.19 -14.98 -0.83
N HIS A 137 10.89 -16.11 -1.49
CA HIS A 137 11.87 -17.00 -2.13
C HIS A 137 12.79 -16.31 -3.18
N LYS A 138 12.58 -15.03 -3.50
CA LYS A 138 13.37 -14.24 -4.47
C LYS A 138 14.16 -13.07 -3.86
N GLY A 139 14.30 -13.01 -2.53
CA GLY A 139 15.23 -12.08 -1.87
C GLY A 139 14.83 -10.60 -1.91
N LYS A 140 13.54 -10.28 -2.04
CA LYS A 140 13.01 -8.93 -1.87
C LYS A 140 12.07 -8.91 -0.68
N ASP A 141 12.35 -8.05 0.30
CA ASP A 141 11.50 -7.84 1.46
C ASP A 141 10.25 -7.05 1.05
N ILE A 142 9.11 -7.72 1.07
CA ILE A 142 7.83 -7.14 0.61
C ILE A 142 7.02 -6.64 1.80
N LEU A 143 7.18 -7.25 2.97
CA LEU A 143 6.32 -7.00 4.13
C LEU A 143 6.96 -6.05 5.14
N CYS A 144 6.26 -4.96 5.47
CA CYS A 144 6.63 -3.92 6.42
C CYS A 144 5.61 -3.88 7.57
N PRO A 145 5.79 -4.66 8.63
CA PRO A 145 4.82 -4.69 9.73
C PRO A 145 4.97 -3.45 10.62
N ILE A 146 3.86 -2.87 11.05
CA ILE A 146 3.81 -1.77 12.03
C ILE A 146 2.83 -2.12 13.15
N CYS A 147 3.05 -1.66 14.38
CA CYS A 147 2.19 -2.00 15.51
C CYS A 147 1.54 -0.77 16.17
N LEU A 148 0.25 -0.89 16.49
CA LEU A 148 -0.53 0.10 17.24
C LEU A 148 -0.65 -0.24 18.73
N ASP A 149 -0.32 -1.48 19.10
CA ASP A 149 -0.30 -1.94 20.48
C ASP A 149 0.72 -3.07 20.67
N ASN A 150 0.82 -3.56 21.91
CA ASN A 150 1.72 -4.64 22.29
C ASN A 150 1.06 -6.04 22.21
N VAL A 151 -0.15 -6.17 21.67
CA VAL A 151 -0.88 -7.45 21.70
C VAL A 151 -0.13 -8.53 20.93
N TYR A 152 0.56 -8.15 19.85
CA TYR A 152 1.39 -9.08 19.06
C TYR A 152 2.50 -9.73 19.91
N LEU A 153 3.07 -9.05 20.91
CA LEU A 153 4.11 -9.62 21.80
C LEU A 153 3.61 -10.79 22.63
N SER A 154 2.32 -10.82 22.93
CA SER A 154 1.68 -11.89 23.70
C SER A 154 1.13 -13.02 22.83
N SER A 155 1.06 -12.81 21.51
CA SER A 155 0.56 -13.83 20.58
C SER A 155 1.53 -14.99 20.47
N ARG A 156 0.98 -16.21 20.43
CA ARG A 156 1.74 -17.46 20.23
C ARG A 156 1.47 -18.09 18.88
N SER A 157 0.81 -17.37 17.98
CA SER A 157 0.59 -17.84 16.61
C SER A 157 1.91 -17.89 15.83
N ASP A 158 2.08 -18.92 15.01
CA ASP A 158 3.32 -19.15 14.25
C ASP A 158 3.67 -17.98 13.33
N TRP A 159 2.67 -17.35 12.71
CA TRP A 159 2.88 -16.22 11.80
C TRP A 159 3.36 -14.95 12.51
N VAL A 160 2.84 -14.64 13.71
CA VAL A 160 3.32 -13.51 14.52
C VAL A 160 4.75 -13.77 14.99
N THR A 161 5.03 -15.00 15.42
CA THR A 161 6.37 -15.43 15.84
C THR A 161 7.36 -15.28 14.67
N TYR A 162 6.95 -15.65 13.45
CA TYR A 162 7.74 -15.41 12.25
C TYR A 162 8.03 -13.92 12.05
N LEU A 163 7.03 -13.04 12.11
CA LEU A 163 7.24 -11.59 11.97
C LEU A 163 8.22 -11.07 13.02
N GLN A 164 8.05 -11.44 14.28
CA GLN A 164 8.94 -11.03 15.38
C GLN A 164 10.40 -11.44 15.18
N HIS A 165 10.65 -12.56 14.49
CA HIS A 165 12.00 -13.06 14.28
C HIS A 165 12.64 -12.63 12.97
N THR A 166 11.85 -12.19 11.99
CA THR A 166 12.31 -11.97 10.62
C THR A 166 12.13 -10.54 10.13
N ARG A 167 11.38 -9.71 10.87
CA ARG A 167 11.01 -8.36 10.44
C ARG A 167 11.24 -7.36 11.57
N ASP A 168 11.71 -6.18 11.21
CA ASP A 168 11.65 -5.01 12.07
C ASP A 168 10.21 -4.47 12.06
N ILE A 169 9.59 -4.42 13.24
CA ILE A 169 8.21 -3.96 13.40
C ILE A 169 8.23 -2.49 13.79
N GLY A 170 7.67 -1.62 12.95
CA GLY A 170 7.59 -0.17 13.22
C GLY A 170 6.64 0.14 14.38
N ASP A 171 7.07 0.97 15.34
CA ASP A 171 6.29 1.27 16.55
C ASP A 171 5.42 2.53 16.40
N PHE A 172 4.11 2.34 16.24
CA PHE A 172 3.11 3.41 16.13
C PHE A 172 2.15 3.45 17.32
N LYS A 173 2.48 2.83 18.47
CA LYS A 173 1.61 2.80 19.65
C LYS A 173 1.10 4.16 20.14
N TYR A 174 1.90 5.19 19.95
CA TYR A 174 1.63 6.55 20.41
C TYR A 174 1.39 7.50 19.24
N TRP A 175 0.78 7.00 18.15
CA TRP A 175 0.55 7.77 16.92
C TRP A 175 -0.25 9.06 17.15
N GLU A 176 -1.12 9.11 18.16
CA GLU A 176 -1.85 10.33 18.53
C GLU A 176 -0.93 11.49 18.97
N TYR A 177 0.28 11.18 19.45
CA TYR A 177 1.28 12.17 19.85
C TYR A 177 2.22 12.48 18.69
N SER A 178 2.14 13.71 18.16
CA SER A 178 2.86 14.13 16.94
C SER A 178 4.35 13.79 16.93
N ASN A 179 5.07 13.96 18.05
CA ASN A 179 6.51 13.66 18.10
C ASN A 179 6.83 12.17 17.93
N HIS A 180 6.06 11.30 18.59
CA HIS A 180 6.23 9.85 18.47
C HIS A 180 5.88 9.39 17.06
N TYR A 181 4.75 9.88 16.54
CA TYR A 181 4.32 9.59 15.18
C TYR A 181 5.34 10.02 14.13
N ASN A 182 5.81 11.27 14.17
CA ASN A 182 6.74 11.79 13.16
C ASN A 182 8.06 11.01 13.16
N THR A 183 8.50 10.54 14.33
CA THR A 183 9.70 9.71 14.45
C THR A 183 9.50 8.34 13.81
N ALA A 184 8.38 7.67 14.13
CA ALA A 184 8.02 6.38 13.55
C ALA A 184 7.77 6.46 12.04
N PHE A 185 7.08 7.52 11.59
CA PHE A 185 6.79 7.80 10.19
C PHE A 185 8.06 8.00 9.37
N LYS A 186 9.04 8.74 9.90
CA LYS A 186 10.32 8.93 9.22
C LYS A 186 11.06 7.61 9.01
N LEU A 187 11.10 6.75 10.03
CA LEU A 187 11.72 5.42 9.93
C LEU A 187 11.00 4.52 8.93
N LEU A 188 9.66 4.60 8.88
CA LEU A 188 8.87 3.90 7.89
C LEU A 188 9.20 4.39 6.48
N LEU A 189 9.30 5.70 6.27
CA LEU A 189 9.63 6.29 4.98
C LEU A 189 11.01 5.86 4.49
N GLU A 190 12.03 5.88 5.37
CA GLU A 190 13.38 5.37 5.08
C GLU A 190 13.35 3.89 4.65
N GLY A 191 12.49 3.06 5.24
CA GLY A 191 12.31 1.65 4.85
C GLY A 191 11.55 1.43 3.53
N LEU A 192 10.90 2.46 2.99
CA LEU A 192 10.16 2.45 1.73
C LEU A 192 10.95 3.05 0.55
N GLU A 193 12.11 3.65 0.82
CA GLU A 193 13.03 4.13 -0.22
C GLU A 193 13.44 2.98 -1.14
N LYS A 194 13.50 3.25 -2.44
CA LYS A 194 14.03 2.30 -3.41
C LYS A 194 15.55 2.30 -3.31
N ASP A 195 16.16 1.11 -3.26
CA ASP A 195 17.60 1.00 -3.49
C ASP A 195 17.92 1.55 -4.90
N ASP A 196 18.81 2.53 -4.98
CA ASP A 196 19.40 3.00 -6.23
C ASP A 196 20.07 1.80 -6.94
N LEU A 197 19.41 1.26 -7.97
CA LEU A 197 19.97 0.25 -8.88
C LEU A 197 20.60 0.91 -10.10
#